data_AF-A0A9W9P8D4-F1
#
_entry.id   AF-A0A9W9P8D4-F1
#
_cell.length_a   1.000
_cell.length_b   1.000
_cell.length_c   1.000
_cell.angle_alpha   90.00
_cell.angle_beta   90.00
_cell.angle_gamma   90.00
#
_symmetry.space_group_name_H-M   'P 1'
#
loop_
_entity.id
_entity.type
_entity.pdbx_description
1 polymer ?
#
loop_
_entity_poly.entity_id
_entity_poly.type
_entity_poly.pdbx_seq_one_letter_code
_entity_poly.pdbx_strand_id
1 'polypeptide(L)'
;MLVSGFLNCFLSYSPQAPTTLSNGPTILECQVDFIVDVIARMERDGLETIEPTPEAEEEWRRKIVESGENTLFAETDSWWTKSNIPGKKKELLTYIGGIPQYEAECRATLDSWEGFEVKKHAG
;
A
#
# COMPACT_ATOMS: atom_id res chain seq x y z
N MET A 1 0.17 2.57 0.54
CA MET A 1 -0.05 4.02 0.26
C MET A 1 -0.35 4.78 1.53
N LEU A 2 -1.19 4.27 2.44
CA LEU A 2 -1.41 4.85 3.76
C LEU A 2 -0.69 4.03 4.85
N VAL A 3 -0.57 4.59 6.05
CA VAL A 3 0.07 3.97 7.22
C VAL A 3 -0.82 4.20 8.44
N SER A 4 -1.04 3.16 9.23
CA SER A 4 -1.80 3.22 10.49
C SER A 4 -1.06 4.12 11.49
N GLY A 5 -1.80 4.97 12.19
CA GLY A 5 -1.27 6.01 13.07
C GLY A 5 -1.03 7.36 12.39
N PHE A 6 -1.31 7.48 11.08
CA PHE A 6 -1.10 8.70 10.29
C PHE A 6 -2.36 9.07 9.48
N LEU A 7 -3.29 9.75 10.13
CA LEU A 7 -4.54 10.26 9.54
C LEU A 7 -4.29 11.09 8.28
N ASN A 8 -5.08 10.83 7.22
CA ASN A 8 -5.07 11.57 5.96
C ASN A 8 -3.68 11.70 5.30
N CYS A 9 -2.75 10.79 5.61
CA CYS A 9 -1.39 10.81 5.09
C CYS A 9 -1.26 9.81 3.94
N PHE A 10 -0.95 10.34 2.75
CA PHE A 10 -0.79 9.55 1.54
C PHE A 10 0.68 9.55 1.08
N LEU A 11 1.19 8.37 0.75
CA LEU A 11 2.52 8.17 0.20
C LEU A 11 2.42 7.78 -1.28
N SER A 12 3.15 8.48 -2.14
CA SER A 12 3.38 8.08 -3.53
C SER A 12 4.73 7.38 -3.67
N TYR A 13 4.87 6.57 -4.72
CA TYR A 13 5.99 5.65 -4.91
C TYR A 13 6.31 4.86 -3.63
N SER A 14 5.25 4.43 -2.95
CA SER A 14 5.31 4.00 -1.54
C SER A 14 6.09 2.70 -1.38
N PRO A 15 6.65 2.45 -0.17
CA PRO A 15 7.03 1.09 0.22
C PRO A 15 5.86 0.12 0.01
N GLN A 16 6.16 -1.16 -0.26
CA GLN A 16 5.17 -2.22 -0.50
C GLN A 16 4.20 -2.00 -1.69
N ALA A 17 4.50 -1.05 -2.58
CA ALA A 17 3.94 -1.01 -3.93
C ALA A 17 4.90 -1.68 -4.93
N PRO A 18 4.52 -1.89 -6.20
CA PRO A 18 5.40 -2.44 -7.22
C PRO A 18 6.69 -1.65 -7.40
N THR A 19 6.61 -0.31 -7.30
CA THR A 19 7.72 0.62 -7.13
C THR A 19 8.92 0.25 -8.00
N THR A 20 9.92 -0.42 -7.42
CA THR A 20 11.18 -0.71 -8.08
C THR A 20 11.20 -1.91 -9.02
N LEU A 21 10.13 -2.72 -9.01
CA LEU A 21 9.88 -3.79 -9.95
C LEU A 21 8.93 -3.36 -11.08
N SER A 22 8.78 -2.05 -11.27
CA SER A 22 7.88 -1.46 -12.26
C SER A 22 8.48 -0.21 -12.89
N ASN A 23 7.87 0.29 -13.97
CA ASN A 23 8.23 1.59 -14.54
C ASN A 23 7.73 2.71 -13.61
N GLY A 24 8.67 3.54 -13.12
CA GLY A 24 8.40 4.57 -12.11
C GLY A 24 7.22 5.49 -12.43
N PRO A 25 7.18 6.14 -13.61
CA PRO A 25 6.05 6.97 -14.01
C PRO A 25 4.72 6.22 -14.04
N THR A 26 4.69 4.98 -14.51
CA THR A 26 3.46 4.20 -14.61
C THR A 26 2.87 3.87 -13.24
N ILE A 27 3.71 3.46 -12.27
CA ILE A 27 3.21 3.22 -10.91
C ILE A 27 2.84 4.52 -10.19
N LEU A 28 3.54 5.62 -10.48
CA LEU A 28 3.21 6.93 -9.94
C LEU A 28 1.82 7.40 -10.38
N GLU A 29 1.52 7.31 -11.69
CA GLU A 29 0.19 7.65 -12.22
C GLU A 29 -0.90 6.82 -11.55
N CYS A 30 -0.72 5.50 -11.50
CA CYS A 30 -1.65 4.58 -10.81
C CYS A 30 -1.92 4.98 -9.35
N GLN A 31 -0.88 5.28 -8.57
CA GLN A 31 -1.03 5.65 -7.16
C GLN A 31 -1.63 7.04 -6.98
N VAL A 32 -1.25 8.01 -7.83
CA VAL A 32 -1.78 9.38 -7.76
C VAL A 32 -3.27 9.38 -8.12
N ASP A 33 -3.66 8.67 -9.17
CA ASP A 33 -5.08 8.55 -9.56
C ASP A 33 -5.91 7.94 -8.43
N PHE A 34 -5.41 6.87 -7.79
CA PHE A 34 -6.06 6.29 -6.62
C PHE A 34 -6.20 7.30 -5.46
N ILE A 35 -5.14 8.04 -5.14
CA ILE A 35 -5.17 9.04 -4.05
C ILE A 35 -6.17 10.15 -4.35
N VAL A 36 -6.22 10.64 -5.60
CA VAL A 36 -7.19 11.64 -6.05
C VAL A 36 -8.61 11.11 -5.89
N ASP A 37 -8.87 9.87 -6.32
CA ASP A 37 -10.18 9.23 -6.19
C ASP A 37 -10.62 9.06 -4.72
N VAL A 38 -9.68 8.69 -3.82
CA VAL A 38 -9.94 8.63 -2.37
C VAL A 38 -10.39 9.99 -1.85
N ILE A 39 -9.62 11.04 -2.14
CA ILE A 39 -9.89 12.40 -1.64
C ILE A 39 -11.24 12.89 -2.19
N ALA A 40 -11.48 12.75 -3.48
CA ALA A 40 -12.73 13.14 -4.11
C ALA A 40 -13.94 12.39 -3.49
N ARG A 41 -13.77 11.10 -3.18
CA ARG A 41 -14.80 10.32 -2.48
C ARG A 41 -15.00 10.82 -1.05
N MET A 42 -13.94 11.08 -0.30
CA MET A 42 -14.05 11.62 1.06
C MET A 42 -14.84 12.93 1.08
N GLU A 43 -14.55 13.86 0.16
CA GLU A 43 -15.27 15.12 0.02
C GLU A 43 -16.75 14.88 -0.30
N ARG A 44 -17.05 14.02 -1.27
CA ARG A 44 -18.42 13.66 -1.66
C ARG A 44 -19.22 13.03 -0.51
N ASP A 45 -18.57 12.17 0.27
CA ASP A 45 -19.21 11.40 1.34
C ASP A 45 -19.20 12.15 2.69
N GLY A 46 -18.62 13.36 2.74
CA GLY A 46 -18.56 14.22 3.93
C GLY A 46 -17.63 13.70 5.03
N LEU A 47 -16.53 13.03 4.64
CA LEU A 47 -15.56 12.42 5.55
C LEU A 47 -14.45 13.41 5.89
N GLU A 48 -14.19 13.56 7.19
CA GLU A 48 -13.10 14.37 7.74
C GLU A 48 -11.78 13.60 7.77
N THR A 49 -11.84 12.30 8.12
CA THR A 49 -10.65 11.47 8.25
C THR A 49 -10.80 10.11 7.61
N ILE A 50 -9.68 9.62 7.08
CA ILE A 50 -9.44 8.22 6.70
C ILE A 50 -8.13 7.75 7.31
N GLU A 51 -8.13 6.52 7.82
CA GLU A 51 -6.94 5.86 8.36
C GLU A 51 -7.04 4.35 8.13
N PRO A 52 -6.00 3.67 7.63
CA PRO A 52 -6.03 2.22 7.53
C PRO A 52 -6.03 1.62 8.95
N THR A 53 -6.78 0.53 9.16
CA THR A 53 -6.73 -0.15 10.46
C THR A 53 -5.39 -0.86 10.64
N PRO A 54 -4.91 -1.05 11.89
CA PRO A 54 -3.70 -1.83 12.14
C PRO A 54 -3.75 -3.24 11.55
N GLU A 55 -4.93 -3.87 11.57
CA GLU A 55 -5.16 -5.20 11.02
C GLU A 55 -5.00 -5.23 9.50
N ALA A 56 -5.53 -4.22 8.80
CA ALA A 56 -5.40 -4.09 7.36
C ALA A 56 -3.94 -3.84 6.93
N GLU A 57 -3.21 -3.02 7.69
CA GLU A 57 -1.77 -2.81 7.47
C GLU A 57 -0.98 -4.11 7.64
N GLU A 58 -1.24 -4.86 8.71
CA GLU A 58 -0.54 -6.12 8.99
C GLU A 58 -0.91 -7.22 7.99
N GLU A 59 -2.16 -7.28 7.55
CA GLU A 59 -2.59 -8.18 6.48
C GLU A 59 -1.90 -7.87 5.16
N TRP A 60 -1.82 -6.59 4.79
CA TRP A 60 -1.08 -6.16 3.62
C TRP A 60 0.41 -6.55 3.73
N ARG A 61 1.05 -6.29 4.87
CA ARG A 61 2.44 -6.68 5.13
C ARG A 61 2.63 -8.18 4.96
N ARG A 62 1.78 -9.00 5.59
CA ARG A 62 1.84 -10.46 5.53
C ARG A 62 1.74 -10.96 4.09
N LYS A 63 0.78 -10.44 3.31
CA LYS A 63 0.62 -10.77 1.90
C LYS A 63 1.88 -10.50 1.07
N ILE A 64 2.51 -9.34 1.26
CA ILE A 64 3.76 -9.02 0.54
C ILE A 64 4.84 -10.04 0.89
N VAL A 65 5.02 -10.34 2.18
CA VAL A 65 6.03 -11.30 2.63
C VAL A 65 5.77 -12.70 2.06
N GLU A 66 4.55 -13.21 2.21
CA GLU A 66 4.14 -14.53 1.72
C GLU A 66 4.26 -14.66 0.19
N SER A 67 3.98 -13.58 -0.55
CA SER A 67 4.16 -13.58 -2.01
C SER A 67 5.60 -13.85 -2.43
N GLY A 68 6.58 -13.47 -1.59
CA GLY A 68 8.00 -13.68 -1.85
C GLY A 68 8.51 -15.09 -1.54
N GLU A 69 7.84 -15.83 -0.64
CA GLU A 69 8.36 -17.09 -0.07
C GLU A 69 8.59 -18.19 -1.10
N ASN A 70 7.79 -18.23 -2.16
CA ASN A 70 7.90 -19.25 -3.23
C ASN A 70 8.59 -18.70 -4.49
N THR A 71 9.45 -17.70 -4.36
CA THR A 71 10.14 -17.05 -5.47
C THR A 71 11.65 -16.99 -5.24
N LEU A 72 12.42 -16.79 -6.31
CA LEU A 72 13.87 -16.62 -6.21
C LEU A 72 14.28 -15.34 -5.47
N PHE A 73 13.35 -14.41 -5.18
CA PHE A 73 13.65 -13.25 -4.33
C PHE A 73 14.03 -13.67 -2.91
N ALA A 74 13.43 -14.74 -2.37
CA ALA A 74 13.76 -15.23 -1.03
C ALA A 74 15.19 -15.78 -0.94
N GLU A 75 15.70 -16.33 -2.04
CA GLU A 75 17.01 -17.00 -2.14
C GLU A 75 18.19 -16.04 -2.22
N THR A 76 17.95 -14.74 -2.41
CA THR A 76 19.03 -13.75 -2.60
C THR A 76 19.01 -12.68 -1.52
N ASP A 77 20.20 -12.24 -1.10
CA ASP A 77 20.34 -11.07 -0.25
C ASP A 77 20.35 -9.80 -1.11
N SER A 78 19.32 -8.98 -0.94
CA SER A 78 19.14 -7.75 -1.71
C SER A 78 18.49 -6.67 -0.87
N TRP A 79 18.44 -5.47 -1.43
CA TRP A 79 17.67 -4.37 -0.87
C TRP A 79 16.15 -4.61 -0.96
N TRP A 80 15.68 -5.44 -1.89
CA TRP A 80 14.27 -5.88 -1.95
C TRP A 80 13.88 -6.71 -0.72
N THR A 81 14.84 -7.38 -0.07
CA THR A 81 14.61 -8.24 1.09
C THR A 81 15.11 -7.63 2.41
N LYS A 82 15.49 -6.34 2.43
CA LYS A 82 16.15 -5.66 3.59
C LYS A 82 17.48 -6.29 4.03
N SER A 83 18.03 -7.26 3.31
CA SER A 83 19.26 -7.97 3.71
C SER A 83 20.48 -7.05 3.76
N ASN A 84 20.41 -5.88 3.12
CA ASN A 84 21.46 -4.86 3.13
C ASN A 84 21.52 -4.03 4.43
N ILE A 85 20.59 -4.19 5.38
CA ILE A 85 20.55 -3.43 6.62
C ILE A 85 20.86 -4.34 7.81
N PRO A 86 22.03 -4.18 8.47
CA PRO A 86 22.39 -4.98 9.64
C PRO A 86 21.34 -4.94 10.75
N GLY A 87 20.97 -6.11 11.27
CA GLY A 87 20.00 -6.26 12.35
C GLY A 87 18.52 -6.13 11.94
N LYS A 88 18.22 -5.89 10.66
CA LYS A 88 16.84 -5.94 10.16
C LYS A 88 16.44 -7.36 9.79
N LYS A 89 15.16 -7.68 10.01
CA LYS A 89 14.55 -8.93 9.56
C LYS A 89 14.57 -8.97 8.03
N LYS A 90 15.01 -10.09 7.47
CA LYS A 90 14.91 -10.37 6.03
C LYS A 90 13.44 -10.57 5.67
N GLU A 91 12.89 -9.66 4.89
CA GLU A 91 11.51 -9.73 4.41
C GLU A 91 11.34 -8.89 3.14
N LEU A 92 10.46 -9.36 2.24
CA LEU A 92 10.19 -8.66 0.99
C LEU A 92 9.55 -7.29 1.24
N LEU A 93 9.99 -6.29 0.50
CA LEU A 93 9.56 -4.89 0.64
C LEU A 93 8.70 -4.36 -0.50
N THR A 94 8.53 -5.15 -1.56
CA THR A 94 7.97 -4.69 -2.83
C THR A 94 6.87 -5.65 -3.26
N TYR A 95 5.77 -5.10 -3.76
CA TYR A 95 4.68 -5.90 -4.31
C TYR A 95 5.11 -6.52 -5.64
N ILE A 96 5.02 -7.84 -5.77
CA ILE A 96 5.54 -8.56 -6.96
C ILE A 96 4.46 -9.03 -7.94
N GLY A 97 3.17 -8.83 -7.64
CA GLY A 97 2.05 -9.22 -8.51
C GLY A 97 1.82 -8.30 -9.73
N GLY A 98 2.64 -7.27 -9.91
CA GLY A 98 2.54 -6.30 -11.00
C GLY A 98 1.48 -5.21 -10.77
N ILE A 99 1.54 -4.15 -11.59
CA ILE A 99 0.66 -2.97 -11.47
C ILE A 99 -0.83 -3.32 -11.61
N PRO A 100 -1.29 -4.13 -12.60
CA PRO A 100 -2.72 -4.38 -12.77
C PRO A 100 -3.38 -5.04 -11.55
N GLN A 101 -2.71 -6.02 -10.94
CA GLN A 101 -3.22 -6.69 -9.75
C GLN A 101 -3.17 -5.75 -8.53
N TYR A 102 -2.05 -5.04 -8.35
CA TYR A 102 -1.90 -4.05 -7.29
C TYR A 102 -3.01 -2.99 -7.32
N GLU A 103 -3.29 -2.44 -8.50
CA GLU A 103 -4.33 -1.42 -8.69
C GLU A 103 -5.72 -1.99 -8.38
N ALA A 104 -6.05 -3.18 -8.90
CA ALA A 104 -7.35 -3.81 -8.67
C ALA A 104 -7.62 -4.04 -7.18
N GLU A 105 -6.62 -4.51 -6.43
CA GLU A 105 -6.73 -4.75 -5.00
C GLU A 105 -6.86 -3.45 -4.20
N CYS A 106 -6.09 -2.41 -4.57
CA CYS A 106 -6.22 -1.10 -3.94
C CYS A 106 -7.61 -0.52 -4.21
N ARG A 107 -8.08 -0.54 -5.45
CA ARG A 107 -9.39 0.02 -5.83
C ARG A 107 -10.56 -0.73 -5.18
N ALA A 108 -10.44 -2.03 -4.92
CA ALA A 108 -11.48 -2.80 -4.23
C ALA A 108 -11.82 -2.24 -2.84
N THR A 109 -10.87 -1.60 -2.15
CA THR A 109 -11.13 -0.99 -0.84
C THR A 109 -11.97 0.29 -0.92
N LEU A 110 -12.03 0.94 -2.09
CA LEU A 110 -12.77 2.19 -2.30
C LEU A 110 -14.26 2.02 -2.46
N ASP A 111 -14.77 0.79 -2.60
CA ASP A 111 -16.22 0.61 -2.68
C ASP A 111 -16.84 0.72 -1.28
N SER A 112 -16.22 0.07 -0.30
CA SER A 112 -16.76 -0.11 1.05
C SER A 112 -15.97 0.59 2.16
N TRP A 113 -14.82 1.21 1.84
CA TRP A 113 -13.80 1.60 2.85
C TRP A 113 -13.28 0.41 3.66
N GLU A 114 -13.28 -0.79 3.07
CA GLU A 114 -12.77 -1.99 3.73
C GLU A 114 -11.30 -1.81 4.12
N GLY A 115 -10.98 -2.14 5.37
CA GLY A 115 -9.66 -1.94 5.95
C GLY A 115 -9.36 -0.50 6.39
N PHE A 116 -10.35 0.41 6.39
CA PHE A 116 -10.19 1.79 6.84
C PHE A 116 -11.18 2.17 7.95
N GLU A 117 -10.69 2.93 8.92
CA GLU A 117 -11.52 3.75 9.79
C GLU A 117 -11.80 5.10 9.12
N VAL A 118 -13.07 5.47 9.03
CA VAL A 118 -13.50 6.77 8.48
C VAL A 118 -14.35 7.53 9.50
N LYS A 119 -14.19 8.86 9.55
CA LYS A 119 -14.99 9.74 10.41
C LYS A 119 -15.62 10.84 9.57
N LYS A 120 -16.87 11.18 9.87
CA LYS A 120 -17.59 12.30 9.26
C LYS A 120 -17.30 13.60 10.00
N HIS A 121 -17.43 14.73 9.30
CA HIS A 121 -17.45 16.03 9.96
C HIS A 121 -18.50 16.06 11.08
N ALA A 122 -18.11 16.52 12.27
CA ALA A 122 -19.07 16.93 13.27
C ALA A 122 -19.76 18.20 12.76
N GLY A 123 -21.05 18.10 12.45
CA GLY A 123 -21.89 19.23 12.02
C GLY A 123 -22.10 20.28 13.11
#